data_AF-A0A1B6LUC7-F1
#
_entry.id   AF-A0A1B6LUC7-F1
#
_cell.length_a   1.000
_cell.length_b   1.000
_cell.length_c   1.000
_cell.angle_alpha   90.00
_cell.angle_beta   90.00
_cell.angle_gamma   90.00
#
_symmetry.space_group_name_H-M   'P 1'
#
loop_
_entity.id
_entity.type
_entity.pdbx_description
1 polymer ?
#
loop_
_entity_poly.entity_id
_entity_poly.type
_entity_poly.pdbx_seq_one_letter_code
_entity_poly.pdbx_strand_id
1 'polypeptide(L)'
;DKLRILHQNIDGAGQKINRLAHCLEHHSPDLVILTEHGLKEDQLSVTRLPGYNLIGGFSRLTYRKGGVAIFANETLGNKINNFKTDLACELTCESHLIHMTVGKTTIYVLGVYRPPSGNLDTA
;
A
#
# COMPACT_ATOMS: atom_id res chain seq x y z
N ASP A 1 1.93 -20.35 11.65
CA ASP A 1 2.59 -19.07 11.34
C ASP A 1 1.62 -17.91 11.48
N LYS A 2 2.11 -16.74 11.90
CA LYS A 2 1.30 -15.53 12.09
C LYS A 2 1.59 -14.56 10.94
N LEU A 3 0.55 -14.07 10.27
CA LEU A 3 0.67 -13.00 9.28
C LEU A 3 1.05 -11.69 9.98
N ARG A 4 2.09 -11.02 9.50
CA ARG A 4 2.60 -9.74 10.01
C ARG A 4 2.39 -8.65 8.98
N ILE A 5 1.62 -7.64 9.36
CA ILE A 5 1.31 -6.49 8.51
C ILE A 5 1.93 -5.24 9.13
N LEU A 6 2.73 -4.52 8.35
CA LEU A 6 3.24 -3.19 8.71
C LEU A 6 2.44 -2.14 7.96
N HIS A 7 1.78 -1.24 8.69
CA HIS A 7 1.13 -0.07 8.11
C HIS A 7 1.87 1.20 8.53
N GLN A 8 2.26 2.02 7.57
CA GLN A 8 2.97 3.26 7.81
C GLN A 8 2.42 4.38 6.92
N ASN A 9 1.94 5.45 7.57
CA ASN A 9 1.85 6.74 6.89
C ASN A 9 3.27 7.27 6.69
N ILE A 10 3.71 7.36 5.44
CA ILE A 10 5.10 7.67 5.09
C ILE A 10 5.31 9.16 4.80
N ASP A 11 4.23 9.93 4.58
CA ASP A 11 4.26 11.35 4.17
C ASP A 11 5.33 11.64 3.10
N GLY A 12 5.16 11.07 1.92
CA GLY A 12 6.08 11.18 0.80
C GLY A 12 7.18 10.12 0.84
N ALA A 13 7.05 9.10 -0.01
CA ALA A 13 7.97 7.96 -0.08
C ALA A 13 9.30 8.30 -0.76
N GLY A 14 9.32 9.22 -1.74
CA GLY A 14 10.45 9.41 -2.65
C GLY A 14 11.82 9.61 -1.98
N GLN A 15 11.89 10.42 -0.92
CA GLN A 15 13.16 10.66 -0.18
C GLN A 15 13.38 9.71 1.01
N LYS A 16 12.42 8.81 1.26
CA LYS A 16 12.38 7.94 2.45
C LYS A 16 12.55 6.46 2.11
N ILE A 17 12.64 6.09 0.83
CA ILE A 17 12.79 4.69 0.38
C ILE A 17 13.94 3.97 1.08
N ASN A 18 15.14 4.57 1.18
CA ASN A 18 16.28 3.92 1.83
C ASN A 18 16.04 3.67 3.33
N ARG A 19 15.43 4.63 4.02
CA ARG A 19 15.08 4.48 5.45
C ARG A 19 14.00 3.43 5.66
N LEU A 20 13.03 3.37 4.75
CA LEU A 20 12.00 2.35 4.74
C LEU A 20 12.62 0.97 4.51
N ALA A 21 13.51 0.81 3.52
CA ALA A 21 14.19 -0.45 3.24
C ALA A 21 14.92 -0.99 4.48
N HIS A 22 15.69 -0.14 5.18
CA HIS A 22 16.36 -0.54 6.41
C HIS A 22 15.38 -0.96 7.53
N CYS A 23 14.24 -0.27 7.66
CA CYS A 23 13.18 -0.66 8.59
C CYS A 23 12.61 -2.04 8.24
N LEU A 24 12.40 -2.32 6.94
CA LEU A 24 11.84 -3.57 6.46
C LEU A 24 12.81 -4.74 6.63
N GLU A 25 14.12 -4.53 6.47
CA GLU A 25 15.15 -5.56 6.77
C GLU A 25 15.12 -6.00 8.24
N HIS A 26 14.87 -5.07 9.17
CA HIS A 26 14.83 -5.39 10.59
C HIS A 26 13.54 -6.09 11.01
N HIS A 27 12.40 -5.66 10.47
CA HIS A 27 11.10 -6.15 10.93
C HIS A 27 10.58 -7.33 10.11
N SER A 28 10.93 -7.41 8.82
CA SER A 28 10.49 -8.42 7.85
C SER A 28 8.99 -8.76 7.93
N PRO A 29 8.07 -7.78 7.80
CA PRO A 29 6.64 -8.07 7.71
C PRO A 29 6.29 -8.82 6.42
N ASP A 30 5.17 -9.56 6.42
CA ASP A 30 4.64 -10.23 5.21
C ASP A 30 4.01 -9.23 4.25
N LEU A 31 3.33 -8.21 4.78
CA LEU A 31 2.70 -7.13 4.01
C LEU A 31 3.14 -5.77 4.54
N VAL A 32 3.32 -4.83 3.61
CA VAL A 32 3.63 -3.42 3.89
C VAL A 32 2.58 -2.56 3.22
N ILE A 33 1.89 -1.75 4.01
CA ILE A 33 0.90 -0.78 3.53
C ILE A 33 1.47 0.62 3.79
N LEU A 34 1.72 1.35 2.71
CA LEU A 34 2.15 2.74 2.77
C LEU A 34 0.98 3.65 2.45
N THR A 35 0.68 4.58 3.35
CA THR A 35 -0.28 5.67 3.12
C THR A 35 0.47 6.98 2.98
N GLU A 36 -0.12 7.93 2.23
CA GLU A 36 0.54 9.19 1.85
C GLU A 36 1.87 9.00 1.09
N HIS A 37 1.99 7.97 0.25
CA HIS A 37 3.26 7.72 -0.46
C HIS A 37 3.61 8.85 -1.46
N GLY A 38 2.62 9.55 -2.00
CA GLY A 38 2.79 10.78 -2.80
C GLY A 38 3.47 10.61 -4.15
N LEU A 39 3.59 9.37 -4.64
CA LEU A 39 4.14 9.04 -5.95
C LEU A 39 3.01 9.00 -6.99
N LYS A 40 3.32 9.34 -8.24
CA LYS A 40 2.44 9.08 -9.38
C LYS A 40 2.48 7.60 -9.76
N GLU A 41 1.48 7.13 -10.50
CA GLU A 41 1.34 5.69 -10.81
C GLU A 41 2.56 5.13 -11.58
N ASP A 42 3.07 5.89 -12.54
CA ASP A 42 4.29 5.59 -13.27
C ASP A 42 5.50 5.46 -12.34
N GLN A 43 5.66 6.39 -11.39
CA GLN A 43 6.72 6.37 -10.39
C GLN A 43 6.56 5.21 -9.39
N LEU A 44 5.32 4.94 -8.96
CA LEU A 44 5.02 3.86 -8.03
C LEU A 44 5.36 2.50 -8.65
N SER A 45 4.99 2.28 -9.91
CA SER A 45 5.23 1.01 -10.63
C SER A 45 6.72 0.65 -10.77
N VAL A 46 7.58 1.66 -10.84
CA VAL A 46 9.05 1.48 -10.93
C VAL A 46 9.75 1.58 -9.58
N THR A 47 9.01 1.88 -8.49
CA THR A 47 9.58 1.91 -7.14
C THR A 47 10.02 0.50 -6.73
N ARG A 48 11.19 0.39 -6.12
CA ARG A 48 11.78 -0.87 -5.65
C ARG A 48 11.98 -0.82 -4.14
N LEU A 49 11.46 -1.83 -3.46
CA LEU A 49 11.73 -2.10 -2.04
C LEU A 49 12.40 -3.48 -1.98
N PRO A 50 13.67 -3.59 -1.55
CA PRO A 50 14.38 -4.86 -1.54
C PRO A 50 13.62 -5.96 -0.77
N GLY A 51 13.37 -7.11 -1.39
CA GLY A 51 12.63 -8.23 -0.79
C GLY A 51 11.10 -8.08 -0.81
N TYR A 52 10.58 -7.02 -1.47
CA TYR A 52 9.16 -6.71 -1.52
C TYR A 52 8.68 -6.37 -2.93
N ASN A 53 7.60 -7.04 -3.35
CA ASN A 53 6.92 -6.75 -4.61
C ASN A 53 5.75 -5.80 -4.40
N LEU A 54 5.60 -4.80 -5.27
CA LEU A 54 4.38 -3.99 -5.33
C LEU A 54 3.22 -4.87 -5.79
N ILE A 55 2.17 -4.96 -4.98
CA ILE A 55 0.94 -5.67 -5.33
C ILE A 55 -0.03 -4.75 -6.05
N GLY A 56 -0.15 -3.52 -5.57
CA GLY A 56 -1.05 -2.53 -6.14
C GLY A 56 -1.20 -1.33 -5.22
N GLY A 57 -2.03 -0.39 -5.63
CA GLY A 57 -2.23 0.85 -4.90
C GLY A 57 -3.11 1.83 -5.63
N PHE A 58 -3.36 2.95 -4.97
CA PHE A 58 -4.00 4.12 -5.52
C PHE A 58 -3.00 5.27 -5.52
N SER A 59 -2.74 5.86 -6.69
CA SER A 59 -1.97 7.09 -6.83
C SER A 59 -2.89 8.22 -7.27
N ARG A 60 -2.72 9.39 -6.67
CA ARG A 60 -3.43 10.62 -7.07
C ARG A 60 -3.08 11.00 -8.50
N LEU A 61 -4.09 11.29 -9.33
CA LEU A 61 -3.88 11.71 -10.71
C LEU A 61 -3.55 13.22 -10.76
N THR A 62 -4.37 14.04 -10.10
CA THR A 62 -4.30 15.50 -10.26
C THR A 62 -3.49 16.18 -9.17
N TYR A 63 -3.72 15.81 -7.90
CA TYR A 63 -3.12 16.48 -6.76
C TYR A 63 -1.78 15.84 -6.37
N ARG A 64 -1.03 16.55 -5.52
CA ARG A 64 0.22 16.07 -4.92
C ARG A 64 -0.09 15.31 -3.63
N LYS A 65 0.86 14.48 -3.19
CA LYS A 65 0.78 13.67 -1.96
C LYS A 65 -0.39 12.66 -2.00
N GLY A 66 -0.79 12.15 -0.84
CA GLY A 66 -1.78 11.09 -0.72
C GLY A 66 -1.30 9.76 -1.29
N GLY A 67 -2.24 8.91 -1.63
CA GLY A 67 -2.04 7.60 -2.19
C GLY A 67 -1.89 6.50 -1.16
N VAL A 68 -2.13 5.28 -1.62
CA VAL A 68 -1.97 4.03 -0.87
C VAL A 68 -1.18 3.07 -1.73
N ALA A 69 -0.20 2.38 -1.17
CA ALA A 69 0.52 1.31 -1.85
C ALA A 69 0.62 0.08 -0.93
N ILE A 70 0.40 -1.10 -1.50
CA ILE A 70 0.54 -2.37 -0.81
C ILE A 70 1.68 -3.15 -1.46
N PHE A 71 2.66 -3.52 -0.64
CA PHE A 71 3.75 -4.40 -1.02
C PHE A 71 3.66 -5.70 -0.23
N ALA A 72 4.14 -6.79 -0.81
CA ALA A 72 4.24 -8.08 -0.14
C ALA A 72 5.67 -8.59 -0.17
N ASN A 73 6.08 -9.23 0.92
CA ASN A 73 7.35 -9.90 1.00
C ASN A 73 7.41 -11.00 -0.08
N GLU A 74 8.52 -11.08 -0.81
CA GLU A 74 8.72 -12.06 -1.89
C GLU A 74 8.50 -13.52 -1.43
N THR A 75 8.79 -13.81 -0.17
CA THR A 75 8.61 -15.14 0.44
C THR A 75 7.15 -15.53 0.65
N LEU A 76 6.21 -14.58 0.59
CA LEU A 76 4.77 -14.85 0.71
C LEU A 76 4.22 -15.62 -0.51
N GLY A 77 4.94 -15.57 -1.64
CA GLY A 77 4.67 -16.31 -2.87
C GLY A 77 3.41 -15.84 -3.62
N ASN A 78 2.91 -16.67 -4.55
CA ASN A 78 1.74 -16.40 -5.40
C ASN A 78 0.38 -16.47 -4.66
N LYS A 79 0.34 -16.18 -3.37
CA LYS A 79 -0.87 -16.32 -2.53
C LYS A 79 -1.78 -15.11 -2.55
N ILE A 80 -1.39 -14.05 -3.26
CA ILE A 80 -2.06 -12.75 -3.25
C ILE A 80 -2.70 -12.52 -4.61
N ASN A 81 -4.02 -12.36 -4.60
CA ASN A 81 -4.75 -11.89 -5.74
C ASN A 81 -5.00 -10.39 -5.55
N ASN A 82 -4.55 -9.61 -6.53
CA ASN A 82 -4.77 -8.16 -6.54
C ASN A 82 -6.16 -7.85 -7.13
N PHE A 83 -6.91 -6.98 -6.48
CA PHE A 83 -8.17 -6.46 -6.99
C PHE A 83 -8.08 -4.95 -7.10
N LYS A 84 -8.53 -4.42 -8.23
CA LYS A 84 -8.76 -2.99 -8.32
C LYS A 84 -10.03 -2.68 -7.53
N THR A 85 -9.94 -1.76 -6.56
CA THR A 85 -11.12 -1.23 -5.87
C THR A 85 -11.70 -0.07 -6.66
N ASP A 86 -12.98 -0.19 -7.03
CA ASP A 86 -13.72 0.87 -7.73
C ASP A 86 -14.14 2.04 -6.82
N LEU A 87 -13.91 1.93 -5.51
CA LEU A 87 -14.32 2.91 -4.50
C LEU A 87 -13.23 3.96 -4.18
N ALA A 88 -12.06 3.87 -4.82
CA ALA A 88 -10.96 4.80 -4.54
C ALA A 88 -11.23 6.17 -5.18
N CYS A 89 -11.35 7.21 -4.35
CA CYS A 89 -11.63 8.58 -4.76
C CYS A 89 -10.57 9.52 -4.21
N GLU A 90 -9.89 10.22 -5.12
CA GLU A 90 -8.87 11.22 -4.79
C GLU A 90 -9.47 12.33 -3.89
N LEU A 91 -8.74 12.73 -2.85
CA LEU A 91 -9.15 13.72 -1.84
C LEU A 91 -10.29 13.30 -0.90
N THR A 92 -10.98 12.20 -1.14
CA THR A 92 -12.10 11.72 -0.30
C THR A 92 -11.74 10.45 0.45
N CYS A 93 -11.43 9.37 -0.27
CA CYS A 93 -11.11 8.06 0.30
C CYS A 93 -10.19 7.32 -0.66
N GLU A 94 -8.91 7.34 -0.36
CA GLU A 94 -7.89 6.74 -1.21
C GLU A 94 -7.62 5.35 -0.66
N SER A 95 -7.91 4.30 -1.44
CA SER A 95 -7.88 2.95 -0.92
C SER A 95 -7.43 1.93 -1.95
N HIS A 96 -6.92 0.80 -1.47
CA HIS A 96 -6.62 -0.36 -2.29
C HIS A 96 -6.92 -1.65 -1.52
N LEU A 97 -7.69 -2.57 -2.11
CA LEU A 97 -8.02 -3.87 -1.52
C LEU A 97 -7.19 -4.96 -2.17
N ILE A 98 -6.63 -5.84 -1.37
CA ILE A 98 -6.11 -7.12 -1.82
C ILE A 98 -6.84 -8.24 -1.09
N HIS A 99 -6.85 -9.44 -1.66
CA HIS A 99 -7.17 -10.63 -0.90
C HIS A 99 -6.10 -11.69 -1.11
N MET A 100 -5.92 -12.54 -0.10
CA MET A 100 -4.94 -13.61 -0.14
C MET A 100 -5.48 -14.85 0.55
N THR A 101 -5.02 -16.01 0.09
CA THR A 101 -5.39 -17.29 0.67
C THR A 101 -4.19 -17.87 1.43
N VAL A 102 -4.34 -18.01 2.74
CA VAL A 102 -3.32 -18.60 3.62
C VAL A 102 -3.87 -19.90 4.21
N GLY A 103 -3.40 -21.03 3.68
CA GLY A 103 -3.94 -22.34 4.02
C GLY A 103 -5.40 -22.45 3.55
N LYS A 104 -6.33 -22.59 4.51
CA LYS A 104 -7.78 -22.63 4.25
C LYS A 104 -8.50 -21.30 4.53
N THR A 105 -7.74 -20.25 4.88
CA THR A 105 -8.30 -18.96 5.28
C THR A 105 -8.14 -17.95 4.16
N THR A 106 -9.22 -17.27 3.80
CA THR A 106 -9.19 -16.10 2.92
C THR A 106 -9.12 -14.84 3.77
N ILE A 107 -8.15 -13.98 3.49
CA ILE A 107 -7.91 -12.73 4.20
C ILE A 107 -8.05 -11.58 3.21
N TYR A 108 -8.86 -10.58 3.56
CA TYR A 108 -9.01 -9.33 2.83
C TYR A 108 -8.26 -8.23 3.57
N VAL A 109 -7.42 -7.47 2.86
CA VAL A 109 -6.63 -6.38 3.43
C VAL A 109 -6.90 -5.11 2.64
N LEU A 110 -7.51 -4.14 3.30
CA LEU A 110 -7.83 -2.83 2.72
C LEU A 110 -6.87 -1.79 3.31
N GLY A 111 -6.00 -1.24 2.47
CA GLY A 111 -5.24 -0.04 2.81
C GLY A 111 -6.13 1.18 2.55
N VAL A 112 -6.23 2.10 3.52
CA VAL A 112 -7.05 3.31 3.40
C VAL A 112 -6.24 4.51 3.87
N TYR A 113 -6.23 5.55 3.05
CA TYR A 113 -5.84 6.89 3.42
C TYR A 113 -7.02 7.85 3.22
N ARG A 114 -7.37 8.57 4.28
CA ARG A 114 -8.35 9.65 4.24
C ARG A 114 -7.64 10.97 4.51
N PRO A 115 -7.67 11.93 3.59
CA PRO A 115 -7.09 13.25 3.82
C PRO A 115 -7.82 13.97 4.96
N PRO A 116 -7.11 14.70 5.82
CA PRO A 116 -7.72 15.41 6.95
C PRO A 116 -8.73 16.48 6.53
N SER A 117 -8.65 16.96 5.28
CA SER A 117 -9.57 17.95 4.70
C SER A 117 -10.60 17.34 3.73
N GLY A 118 -10.74 16.02 3.69
CA GLY A 118 -11.70 15.35 2.79
C GLY A 118 -13.15 15.61 3.22
N ASN A 119 -14.03 15.88 2.25
CA ASN A 119 -15.45 16.07 2.53
C ASN A 119 -16.11 14.72 2.86
N LEU A 120 -16.70 14.62 4.05
CA LEU A 120 -17.36 13.40 4.54
C LEU A 120 -18.72 13.14 3.89
N ASP A 121 -19.35 14.18 3.34
CA ASP A 121 -20.67 14.08 2.72
C ASP A 121 -20.62 13.52 1.29
N THR A 122 -19.41 13.42 0.71
CA THR A 122 -19.18 12.93 -0.66
C THR A 122 -18.47 11.57 -0.71
N ALA A 123 -18.35 10.89 0.43
CA ALA A 123 -17.65 9.61 0.58
C ALA A 123 -18.55 8.39 0.31
#